data_AF-A0A8S9UKC9-F1
#
_entry.id   AF-A0A8S9UKC9-F1
#
_cell.length_a   1.000
_cell.length_b   1.000
_cell.length_c   1.000
_cell.angle_alpha   90.00
_cell.angle_beta   90.00
_cell.angle_gamma   90.00
#
_symmetry.space_group_name_H-M   'P 1'
#
loop_
_entity.id
_entity.type
_entity.pdbx_description
1 polymer ?
#
loop_
_entity_poly.entity_id
_entity_poly.type
_entity_poly.pdbx_seq_one_letter_code
_entity_poly.pdbx_strand_id
1 'polypeptide(L)'
;MTPYNEKDEGGSLTNVQTKFNYKLSSTRMAIEGAFGLLKERFNILKKPLEERTPRASVRVVVACLVLHNLLIDFQDTTNFELSGAYNSGDEERIHQSQTNREKKLKSRLGCQKRDDIAADFTA
;
A
#
# COMPACT_ATOMS: atom_id res chain seq x y z
N MET A 1 -7.29 2.18 -0.13
CA MET A 1 -8.71 1.80 0.09
C MET A 1 -9.08 2.19 1.52
N THR A 2 -10.29 2.69 1.74
CA THR A 2 -10.76 3.22 3.03
C THR A 2 -11.35 2.08 3.87
N PRO A 3 -10.92 1.85 5.12
CA PRO A 3 -11.57 0.89 6.02
C PRO A 3 -12.90 1.44 6.58
N TYR A 4 -13.74 0.57 7.15
CA TYR A 4 -14.86 0.98 8.01
C TYR A 4 -14.35 1.37 9.40
N ASN A 5 -14.99 2.35 10.03
CA ASN A 5 -14.68 2.82 11.37
C ASN A 5 -15.97 2.93 12.19
N GLU A 6 -15.98 2.35 13.39
CA GLU A 6 -17.15 2.33 14.28
C GLU A 6 -17.75 3.71 14.55
N LYS A 7 -16.90 4.74 14.64
CA LYS A 7 -17.36 6.14 14.85
C LYS A 7 -18.19 6.67 13.68
N ASP A 8 -17.82 6.31 12.46
CA ASP A 8 -18.49 6.78 11.24
C ASP A 8 -19.76 5.96 10.96
N GLU A 9 -19.78 4.70 11.39
CA GLU A 9 -20.89 3.76 11.18
C GLU A 9 -21.94 3.78 12.32
N GLY A 10 -21.73 4.60 13.36
CA GLY A 10 -22.70 4.80 14.43
C GLY A 10 -22.73 3.70 15.50
N GLY A 11 -21.66 2.92 15.63
CA GLY A 11 -21.56 1.82 16.59
C GLY A 11 -20.69 0.66 16.11
N SER A 12 -20.94 -0.53 16.64
CA SER A 12 -20.20 -1.74 16.27
C SER A 12 -20.34 -2.06 14.78
N LEU A 13 -19.23 -2.45 14.14
CA LEU A 13 -19.22 -2.85 12.73
C LEU A 13 -20.06 -4.11 12.50
N THR A 14 -20.74 -4.16 11.37
CA THR A 14 -21.41 -5.37 10.91
C THR A 14 -20.39 -6.48 10.58
N ASN A 15 -20.86 -7.73 10.50
CA ASN A 15 -20.02 -8.86 10.11
C ASN A 15 -19.36 -8.65 8.73
N VAL A 16 -20.09 -8.05 7.78
CA VAL A 16 -19.61 -7.76 6.43
C VAL A 16 -18.48 -6.72 6.46
N GLN A 17 -18.68 -5.63 7.19
CA GLN A 17 -17.69 -4.57 7.37
C GLN A 17 -16.43 -5.08 8.07
N THR A 18 -16.61 -5.93 9.09
CA THR A 18 -15.50 -6.58 9.81
C THR A 18 -14.71 -7.51 8.90
N LYS A 19 -15.38 -8.36 8.12
CA LYS A 19 -14.76 -9.27 7.14
C LYS A 19 -14.00 -8.49 6.06
N PHE A 20 -14.58 -7.41 5.55
CA PHE A 20 -13.91 -6.50 4.62
C PHE A 20 -12.63 -5.91 5.24
N ASN A 21 -12.72 -5.33 6.44
CA ASN A 21 -11.58 -4.72 7.12
C ASN A 21 -10.45 -5.74 7.36
N TYR A 22 -10.79 -6.96 7.79
CA TYR A 22 -9.83 -8.05 7.95
C TYR A 22 -9.15 -8.43 6.63
N LYS A 23 -9.91 -8.56 5.54
CA LYS A 23 -9.34 -8.89 4.22
C LYS A 23 -8.45 -7.77 3.69
N LEU A 24 -8.85 -6.52 3.89
CA LEU A 24 -8.07 -5.35 3.53
C LEU A 24 -6.73 -5.32 4.29
N SER A 25 -6.77 -5.49 5.61
CA SER A 25 -5.57 -5.49 6.45
C SER A 25 -4.64 -6.66 6.13
N SER A 26 -5.15 -7.89 5.99
CA SER A 26 -4.33 -9.06 5.63
C SER A 26 -3.67 -8.91 4.26
N THR A 27 -4.39 -8.36 3.28
CA THR A 27 -3.82 -8.07 1.95
C THR A 27 -2.74 -6.99 2.03
N ARG A 28 -2.95 -5.93 2.82
CA ARG A 28 -1.95 -4.89 3.06
C ARG A 28 -0.68 -5.43 3.70
N MET A 29 -0.80 -6.26 4.74
CA MET A 29 0.36 -6.87 5.40
C MET A 29 1.26 -7.63 4.42
N ALA A 30 0.67 -8.40 3.51
CA ALA A 30 1.43 -9.12 2.48
C ALA A 30 2.13 -8.16 1.50
N ILE A 31 1.43 -7.12 1.06
CA ILE A 31 1.98 -6.10 0.14
C ILE A 31 3.10 -5.30 0.81
N GLU A 32 2.87 -4.82 2.02
CA GLU A 32 3.84 -4.05 2.81
C GLU A 32 5.09 -4.87 3.11
N GLY A 33 4.94 -6.16 3.45
CA GLY A 33 6.05 -7.09 3.61
C GLY A 33 6.88 -7.25 2.32
N ALA A 34 6.21 -7.44 1.17
CA ALA A 34 6.89 -7.55 -0.12
C ALA A 34 7.66 -6.27 -0.48
N PHE A 35 7.08 -5.09 -0.29
CA PHE A 35 7.76 -3.82 -0.52
C PHE A 35 8.88 -3.54 0.48
N GLY A 36 8.74 -4.00 1.74
CA GLY A 36 9.80 -3.95 2.73
C GLY A 36 11.04 -4.75 2.29
N LEU A 37 10.83 -5.99 1.83
CA LEU A 37 11.91 -6.82 1.28
C LEU A 37 12.53 -6.20 0.02
N LEU A 38 11.70 -5.63 -0.86
CA LEU A 38 12.17 -4.95 -2.07
C LEU A 38 13.08 -3.76 -1.73
N LYS A 39 12.65 -2.90 -0.79
CA LYS A 39 13.45 -1.77 -0.32
C LYS A 39 14.73 -2.21 0.37
N GLU A 40 14.68 -3.29 1.16
CA GLU A 40 15.86 -3.80 1.86
C GLU A 40 16.92 -4.32 0.89
N ARG A 41 16.48 -5.04 -0.14
CA ARG A 41 17.35 -5.55 -1.21
C ARG A 41 17.90 -4.44 -2.10
N PHE A 42 17.06 -3.49 -2.51
CA PHE A 42 17.44 -2.42 -3.43
C PHE A 42 17.55 -1.08 -2.70
N ASN A 43 18.75 -0.80 -2.16
CA ASN A 43 19.05 0.44 -1.42
C ASN A 43 18.68 1.73 -2.16
N ILE A 44 18.60 1.72 -3.50
CA ILE A 44 18.13 2.87 -4.29
C ILE A 44 16.69 3.29 -3.92
N LEU A 45 15.87 2.36 -3.44
CA LEU A 45 14.48 2.60 -3.03
C LEU A 45 14.34 3.05 -1.57
N LYS A 46 15.43 3.01 -0.77
CA LYS A 46 15.43 3.51 0.61
C LYS A 46 15.52 5.03 0.70
N LYS A 47 15.80 5.69 -0.42
CA LYS A 47 15.89 7.16 -0.52
C LYS A 47 14.90 7.67 -1.56
N PRO A 48 14.44 8.92 -1.45
CA PRO A 48 13.66 9.55 -2.50
C PRO A 48 14.39 9.47 -3.85
N LEU A 49 13.66 9.06 -4.89
CA LEU A 49 14.21 9.00 -6.24
C LEU A 49 14.31 10.42 -6.81
N GLU A 50 15.54 10.91 -6.99
CA GLU A 50 15.85 12.24 -7.55
C GLU A 50 15.76 12.28 -9.08
N GLU A 51 14.71 11.68 -9.63
CA GLU A 51 14.50 11.61 -11.07
C GLU A 51 13.83 12.87 -11.59
N ARG A 52 14.24 13.31 -12.79
CA ARG A 52 13.70 14.54 -13.41
C ARG A 52 12.19 14.47 -13.72
N THR A 53 11.64 13.27 -13.84
CA THR A 53 10.23 13.06 -14.15
C THR A 53 9.65 11.89 -13.36
N PRO A 54 8.35 11.91 -13.00
CA PRO A 54 7.69 10.77 -12.37
C PRO A 54 7.81 9.48 -13.19
N ARG A 55 7.83 9.59 -14.53
CA ARG A 55 7.98 8.44 -15.43
C ARG A 55 9.33 7.75 -15.26
N ALA A 56 10.40 8.51 -14.99
CA ALA A 56 11.72 7.94 -14.74
C ALA A 56 11.76 7.23 -13.38
N SER A 57 11.14 7.80 -12.32
CA SER A 57 10.99 7.11 -11.03
C SER A 57 10.26 5.78 -11.17
N VAL A 58 9.16 5.76 -11.95
CA VAL A 58 8.41 4.52 -12.21
C VAL A 58 9.29 3.48 -12.92
N ARG A 59 10.15 3.88 -13.87
CA ARG A 59 11.06 2.94 -14.54
C ARG A 59 12.05 2.31 -13.57
N VAL A 60 12.60 3.08 -12.62
CA VAL A 60 13.49 2.55 -11.58
C VAL A 60 12.77 1.50 -10.73
N VAL A 61 11.56 1.82 -10.25
CA VAL A 61 10.75 0.89 -9.45
C VAL A 61 10.44 -0.40 -10.23
N VAL A 62 10.01 -0.28 -11.50
CA VAL A 62 9.72 -1.44 -12.35
C VAL A 62 10.97 -2.27 -12.61
N ALA A 63 12.13 -1.64 -12.84
CA ALA A 63 13.38 -2.37 -13.01
C ALA A 63 13.75 -3.17 -11.75
N CYS A 64 13.60 -2.59 -10.56
CA CYS A 64 13.79 -3.32 -9.30
C CYS A 64 12.85 -4.52 -9.16
N LEU A 65 11.58 -4.39 -9.54
CA LEU A 65 10.60 -5.49 -9.52
C LEU A 65 10.99 -6.62 -10.49
N VAL A 66 11.40 -6.28 -11.71
CA VAL A 66 11.85 -7.27 -12.70
C VAL A 66 13.11 -7.99 -12.21
N LEU A 67 14.09 -7.24 -11.69
CA LEU A 67 15.30 -7.82 -11.12
C LEU A 67 15.01 -8.70 -9.90
N HIS A 68 14.05 -8.32 -9.06
CA HIS A 68 13.63 -9.14 -7.93
C HIS A 68 13.11 -10.50 -8.37
N ASN A 69 12.21 -10.53 -9.36
CA ASN A 69 11.67 -11.77 -9.90
C ASN A 69 12.77 -12.63 -10.53
N LEU A 70 13.67 -12.01 -11.29
CA LEU A 70 14.81 -12.70 -11.89
C LEU A 70 15.71 -13.36 -10.82
N LEU A 71 15.95 -12.69 -9.71
CA LEU A 71 16.73 -13.24 -8.59
C LEU A 71 16.01 -14.39 -7.90
N ILE A 72 14.67 -14.34 -7.78
CA ILE A 72 13.87 -15.47 -7.29
C ILE A 72 14.01 -16.67 -8.23
N ASP A 73 13.93 -16.46 -9.55
CA ASP A 73 14.07 -17.52 -10.55
C ASP A 73 15.46 -18.16 -10.52
N PHE A 74 16.50 -17.36 -10.22
CA PHE A 74 17.87 -17.84 -10.00
C PHE A 74 18.13 -18.44 -8.61
N GLN A 75 17.08 -18.61 -7.79
CA GLN A 75 17.18 -19.15 -6.42
C GLN A 75 18.18 -18.37 -5.55
N ASP A 76 18.25 -17.06 -5.71
CA ASP A 76 19.06 -16.20 -4.85
C ASP A 76 18.63 -16.36 -3.38
N THR A 77 19.52 -16.89 -2.55
CA THR A 77 19.26 -17.19 -1.13
C THR A 77 19.55 -15.99 -0.23
N THR A 78 19.64 -14.77 -0.76
CA THR A 78 19.92 -13.60 0.05
C THR A 78 18.71 -13.33 0.95
N ASN A 79 18.83 -13.73 2.21
CA ASN A 79 17.82 -13.48 3.24
C ASN A 79 17.95 -12.04 3.75
N PHE A 80 16.93 -11.25 3.45
CA PHE A 80 16.73 -9.96 4.08
C PHE A 80 15.78 -10.19 5.26
N GLU A 81 16.32 -10.22 6.47
CA GLU A 81 15.47 -10.25 7.66
C GLU A 81 14.66 -8.96 7.69
N LEU A 82 13.35 -9.09 7.80
CA LEU A 82 12.46 -7.98 8.05
C LEU A 82 12.71 -7.55 9.51
N SER A 83 13.78 -6.79 9.75
CA SER A 83 14.01 -6.16 11.05
C SER A 83 12.75 -5.37 11.38
N GLY A 84 12.12 -5.67 12.53
CA GLY A 84 10.84 -5.10 12.95
C GLY A 84 10.80 -3.57 13.06
N ALA A 85 11.90 -2.89 12.73
CA ALA A 85 11.94 -1.46 12.44
C ALA A 85 11.35 -1.18 11.05
N TYR A 86 10.03 -1.40 10.88
CA TYR A 86 9.29 -0.52 9.98
C TYR A 86 9.49 0.89 10.51
N ASN A 87 10.33 1.68 9.86
CA ASN A 87 10.42 3.10 10.14
C ASN A 87 9.05 3.69 9.80
N SER A 88 8.20 3.90 10.81
CA SER A 88 6.97 4.68 10.70
C SER A 88 7.19 6.11 10.19
N GLY A 89 8.45 6.50 9.96
CA GLY A 89 8.86 7.77 9.36
C GLY A 89 8.87 7.80 7.82
N ASP A 90 8.62 6.69 7.12
CA ASP A 90 8.33 6.68 5.67
C ASP A 90 6.91 7.23 5.38
N GLU A 91 6.51 8.30 6.06
CA GLU A 91 5.43 9.12 5.55
C GLU A 91 5.95 9.78 4.27
N GLU A 92 5.60 9.20 3.12
CA GLU A 92 5.67 9.89 1.84
C GLU A 92 5.02 11.27 2.01
N ARG A 93 5.83 12.32 2.15
CA ARG A 93 5.37 13.69 1.94
C ARG A 93 5.10 13.86 0.45
N ILE A 94 3.99 13.29 -0.02
CA ILE A 94 3.39 13.68 -1.27
C ILE A 94 2.98 15.14 -1.10
N HIS A 95 3.77 16.06 -1.64
CA HIS A 95 3.41 17.47 -1.68
C HIS A 95 2.28 17.65 -2.70
N GLN A 96 1.08 17.22 -2.33
CA GLN A 96 -0.14 17.46 -3.08
C GLN A 96 -0.84 18.66 -2.45
N SER A 97 -0.60 19.84 -3.05
CA SER A 97 -1.50 20.98 -2.92
C SER A 97 -2.84 20.59 -3.54
N GLN A 98 -3.66 19.85 -2.79
CA GLN A 98 -5.01 19.46 -3.16
C GLN A 98 -6.01 20.38 -2.51
N THR A 99 -6.97 20.85 -3.30
CA THR A 99 -8.08 21.65 -2.81
C THR A 99 -8.94 20.80 -1.85
N ASN A 100 -9.61 21.46 -0.90
CA ASN A 100 -10.55 20.77 0.01
C ASN A 100 -11.64 20.00 -0.75
N ARG A 101 -12.03 20.48 -1.94
CA ARG A 101 -13.00 19.84 -2.82
C ARG A 101 -12.49 18.50 -3.37
N GLU A 102 -11.24 18.45 -3.82
CA GLU A 102 -10.62 17.21 -4.33
C GLU A 102 -10.45 16.18 -3.23
N LYS A 103 -10.03 16.60 -2.03
CA LYS A 103 -9.91 15.71 -0.86
C LYS A 103 -11.25 15.07 -0.52
N LYS A 104 -12.33 15.87 -0.48
CA LYS A 104 -13.68 15.37 -0.22
C LYS A 104 -14.18 14.41 -1.30
N LEU A 105 -13.92 14.73 -2.57
CA LEU A 105 -14.30 13.86 -3.69
C LEU A 105 -13.57 12.51 -3.63
N LYS A 106 -12.25 12.51 -3.36
CA LYS A 106 -11.45 11.29 -3.23
C LYS A 106 -11.90 10.43 -2.05
N SER A 107 -12.19 11.06 -0.91
CA SER A 107 -12.74 10.37 0.25
C SER A 107 -14.04 9.66 -0.11
N ARG A 108 -15.00 10.38 -0.73
CA ARG A 108 -16.29 9.81 -1.13
C ARG A 108 -16.16 8.66 -2.13
N LEU A 109 -15.30 8.82 -3.13
CA LEU A 109 -15.02 7.76 -4.11
C LEU A 109 -14.36 6.53 -3.45
N GLY A 110 -13.53 6.75 -2.44
CA GLY A 110 -12.92 5.68 -1.63
C GLY A 110 -13.95 4.88 -0.83
N CYS A 111 -14.92 5.56 -0.22
CA CYS A 111 -16.03 4.91 0.48
C CYS A 111 -16.92 4.12 -0.49
N GLN A 112 -17.25 4.68 -1.65
CA GLN A 112 -18.09 3.98 -2.63
C GLN A 112 -17.42 2.69 -3.12
N LYS A 113 -16.14 2.74 -3.51
CA LYS A 113 -15.40 1.53 -3.91
C LYS A 113 -15.31 0.49 -2.81
N ARG A 114 -15.17 0.93 -1.55
CA ARG A 114 -15.18 0.04 -0.38
C ARG A 114 -16.53 -0.66 -0.28
N ASP A 115 -17.62 0.08 -0.38
CA ASP A 115 -18.98 -0.44 -0.24
C ASP A 115 -19.33 -1.42 -1.38
N ASP A 116 -18.91 -1.11 -2.62
CA ASP A 116 -19.06 -2.00 -3.78
C ASP A 116 -18.34 -3.34 -3.54
N ILE A 117 -17.10 -3.31 -3.06
CA ILE A 117 -16.33 -4.52 -2.75
C ILE A 117 -16.89 -5.24 -1.51
N ALA A 118 -17.41 -4.50 -0.53
CA ALA A 118 -18.03 -5.05 0.67
C ALA A 118 -19.27 -5.88 0.33
N ALA A 119 -20.05 -5.44 -0.67
CA ALA A 119 -21.23 -6.13 -1.16
C ALA A 119 -20.91 -7.54 -1.68
N ASP A 120 -19.76 -7.73 -2.33
CA ASP A 120 -19.33 -9.06 -2.82
C ASP A 120 -19.09 -10.08 -1.70
N PHE A 121 -18.94 -9.64 -0.44
CA PHE A 121 -18.77 -10.54 0.71
C PHE A 121 -20.08 -11.00 1.36
N THR A 122 -21.23 -10.55 0.84
CA THR A 122 -22.57 -10.91 1.32
C THR A 122 -23.18 -12.13 0.64
N ALA A 123 -22.60 -12.60 -0.47
CA ALA A 123 -22.91 -13.87 -1.13
C ALA A 123 -22.13 -15.04 -0.49
#